data_AF-A0A6J2YCL0-F1
#
_entry.id   AF-A0A6J2YCL0-F1
#
_cell.length_a   1.000
_cell.length_b   1.000
_cell.length_c   1.000
_cell.angle_alpha   90.00
_cell.angle_beta   90.00
_cell.angle_gamma   90.00
#
_symmetry.space_group_name_H-M   'P 1'
#
loop_
_entity.id
_entity.type
_entity.pdbx_description
1 polymer ?
#
loop_
_entity_poly.entity_id
_entity_poly.type
_entity_poly.pdbx_seq_one_letter_code
_entity_poly.pdbx_strand_id
1 'polypeptide(L)'
;MWRFKKKCPRCIGHLLVALFFAVIVAEVTTNGADITDFFSVNVLKDGEVETRIYYKGVAAKETSVGKGIDTGLYFRQLSDGKHFIQLIYTDRKQLKDCEFGHRRDQALPFLESFKSDLKMLTATSNVTIESLDNKTLPTEYRWMNYTLLRQECHKKHTELKKMLKGQEDTFSNVTYRSKRDITDIFRVPGTKWCGKGYSADKYTRLGGFSRTDRCCRKHDLFCHFWIGGFQTKYGLFNWRLNTLMHCNCDESTLDKFPLGYNKVRYLEITRSTEVNI
;
A
#
# COMPACT_ATOMS: atom_id res chain seq x y z
N MET A 1 -22.26 8.25 76.16
CA MET A 1 -23.42 8.27 75.22
C MET A 1 -22.87 8.28 73.79
N TRP A 2 -22.96 7.16 73.09
CA TRP A 2 -22.45 7.00 71.72
C TRP A 2 -23.29 7.81 70.72
N ARG A 3 -22.66 8.47 69.75
CA ARG A 3 -23.33 8.91 68.52
C ARG A 3 -22.51 8.48 67.31
N PHE A 4 -22.80 7.28 66.81
CA PHE A 4 -22.38 6.84 65.48
C PHE A 4 -23.04 7.74 64.43
N LYS A 5 -22.23 8.48 63.66
CA LYS A 5 -22.70 9.14 62.44
C LYS A 5 -23.09 8.06 61.44
N LYS A 6 -24.37 8.01 61.07
CA LYS A 6 -24.92 7.09 60.06
C LYS A 6 -24.18 7.30 58.74
N LYS A 7 -23.52 6.25 58.24
CA LYS A 7 -22.90 6.25 56.89
C LYS A 7 -24.00 6.37 55.84
N CYS A 8 -23.82 7.31 54.91
CA CYS A 8 -24.75 7.55 53.81
C CYS A 8 -24.71 6.37 52.82
N PRO A 9 -25.84 5.67 52.56
CA PRO A 9 -25.87 4.48 51.71
C PRO A 9 -25.52 4.77 50.25
N ARG A 10 -25.65 6.03 49.79
CA ARG A 10 -25.24 6.45 48.43
C ARG A 10 -23.73 6.45 48.21
N CYS A 11 -22.92 6.65 49.26
CA CYS A 11 -21.46 6.72 49.13
C CYS A 11 -20.79 5.35 48.94
N ILE A 12 -21.43 4.27 49.43
CA ILE A 12 -20.91 2.89 49.29
C ILE A 12 -21.14 2.39 47.86
N GLY A 13 -22.26 2.76 47.23
CA GLY A 13 -22.55 2.43 45.83
C GLY A 13 -21.54 3.04 44.85
N HIS A 14 -21.14 4.29 45.04
CA HIS A 14 -20.14 4.93 44.17
C HIS A 14 -18.73 4.35 44.34
N LEU A 15 -18.36 3.91 45.55
CA LEU A 15 -17.06 3.29 45.83
C LEU A 15 -16.95 1.89 45.22
N LEU A 16 -18.04 1.12 45.26
CA LEU A 16 -18.11 -0.20 44.61
C LEU A 16 -18.12 -0.08 43.08
N VAL A 17 -18.83 0.90 42.51
CA VAL A 17 -18.81 1.15 41.05
C VAL A 17 -17.43 1.64 40.60
N ALA A 18 -16.75 2.50 41.37
CA ALA A 18 -15.40 2.95 41.06
C ALA A 18 -14.37 1.81 41.15
N LEU A 19 -14.50 0.90 42.13
CA LEU A 19 -13.67 -0.30 42.22
C LEU A 19 -13.97 -1.27 41.08
N PHE A 20 -15.23 -1.46 40.68
CA PHE A 20 -15.60 -2.30 39.54
C PHE A 20 -15.07 -1.73 38.21
N PHE A 21 -15.16 -0.41 38.01
CA PHE A 21 -14.55 0.26 36.86
C PHE A 21 -13.02 0.21 36.91
N ALA A 22 -12.40 0.31 38.08
CA ALA A 22 -10.94 0.18 38.21
C ALA A 22 -10.46 -1.25 37.95
N VAL A 23 -11.23 -2.27 38.34
CA VAL A 23 -10.93 -3.69 38.05
C VAL A 23 -11.15 -4.01 36.57
N ILE A 24 -12.22 -3.50 35.94
CA ILE A 24 -12.42 -3.63 34.47
C ILE A 24 -11.32 -2.88 33.70
N VAL A 25 -10.91 -1.68 34.15
CA VAL A 25 -9.82 -0.93 33.51
C VAL A 25 -8.47 -1.61 33.74
N ALA A 26 -8.24 -2.25 34.90
CA ALA A 26 -7.02 -3.02 35.16
C ALA A 26 -6.98 -4.32 34.32
N GLU A 27 -8.10 -5.03 34.18
CA GLU A 27 -8.21 -6.27 33.39
C GLU A 27 -8.22 -6.04 31.87
N VAL A 28 -8.46 -4.82 31.39
CA VAL A 28 -8.40 -4.47 29.95
C VAL A 28 -6.99 -4.04 29.48
N THR A 29 -6.00 -3.93 30.38
CA THR A 29 -4.64 -3.48 29.98
C THR A 29 -3.64 -4.58 29.64
N THR A 30 -4.00 -5.86 29.73
CA THR A 30 -3.08 -6.96 29.38
C THR A 30 -3.47 -7.62 28.06
N ASN A 31 -3.38 -6.88 26.95
CA ASN A 31 -3.38 -7.47 25.61
C ASN A 31 -2.38 -6.73 24.72
N GLY A 32 -1.10 -6.92 25.03
CA GLY A 32 -0.01 -6.46 24.20
C GLY A 32 1.23 -7.27 24.51
N ALA A 33 1.29 -8.51 24.00
CA ALA A 33 2.59 -9.15 23.85
C ALA A 33 3.42 -8.22 22.96
N ASP A 34 4.41 -7.56 23.57
CA ASP A 34 5.28 -6.63 22.87
C ASP A 34 6.06 -7.44 21.83
N ILE A 35 5.98 -7.04 20.56
CA ILE A 35 6.71 -7.72 19.50
C ILE A 35 8.19 -7.44 19.75
N THR A 36 9.00 -8.49 19.89
CA THR A 36 10.45 -8.37 20.07
C THR A 36 11.14 -8.05 18.74
N ASP A 37 12.38 -7.56 18.79
CA ASP A 37 13.09 -7.23 17.57
C ASP A 37 13.51 -8.52 16.84
N PHE A 38 13.18 -8.65 15.55
CA PHE A 38 13.48 -9.84 14.76
C PHE A 38 13.63 -9.53 13.27
N PHE A 39 14.25 -10.46 12.54
CA PHE A 39 14.06 -10.57 11.11
C PHE A 39 13.79 -12.01 10.70
N SER A 40 13.11 -12.17 9.57
CA SER A 40 12.76 -13.46 9.00
C SER A 40 12.80 -13.38 7.48
N VAL A 41 13.33 -14.43 6.85
CA VAL A 41 13.40 -14.56 5.39
C VAL A 41 12.68 -15.85 5.00
N ASN A 42 11.74 -15.74 4.07
CA ASN A 42 10.99 -16.86 3.54
C ASN A 42 11.06 -16.85 2.00
N VAL A 43 11.28 -18.02 1.40
CA VAL A 43 11.25 -18.22 -0.04
C VAL A 43 9.92 -18.86 -0.41
N LEU A 44 9.12 -18.15 -1.21
CA LEU A 44 7.81 -18.61 -1.67
C LEU A 44 7.94 -19.62 -2.81
N LYS A 45 6.84 -20.32 -3.11
CA LYS A 45 6.81 -21.43 -4.09
C LYS A 45 7.10 -20.99 -5.52
N ASP A 46 6.89 -19.73 -5.83
CA ASP A 46 7.14 -19.07 -7.13
C ASP A 46 8.57 -18.49 -7.24
N GLY A 47 9.39 -18.65 -6.20
CA GLY A 47 10.77 -18.13 -6.17
C GLY A 47 10.85 -16.68 -5.68
N GLU A 48 9.74 -16.07 -5.25
CA GLU A 48 9.76 -14.80 -4.55
C GLU A 48 10.42 -14.95 -3.17
N VAL A 49 11.13 -13.91 -2.75
CA VAL A 49 11.75 -13.88 -1.41
C VAL A 49 11.10 -12.78 -0.60
N GLU A 50 10.43 -13.17 0.48
CA GLU A 50 9.84 -12.27 1.47
C GLU A 50 10.73 -12.14 2.69
N THR A 51 11.15 -10.91 3.00
CA THR A 51 11.84 -10.55 4.23
C THR A 51 10.91 -9.74 5.13
N ARG A 52 10.75 -10.15 6.38
CA ARG A 52 9.98 -9.44 7.41
C ARG A 52 10.90 -9.01 8.54
N ILE A 53 10.77 -7.78 8.99
CA ILE A 53 11.65 -7.20 10.01
C ILE A 53 10.79 -6.39 10.97
N TYR A 54 11.01 -6.60 12.27
CA TYR A 54 10.55 -5.69 13.29
C TYR A 54 11.77 -5.22 14.07
N TYR A 55 12.00 -3.91 14.09
CA TYR A 55 13.15 -3.35 14.77
C TYR A 55 12.83 -1.97 15.35
N LYS A 56 12.99 -1.81 16.66
CA LYS A 56 12.78 -0.54 17.39
C LYS A 56 11.42 0.11 17.09
N GLY A 57 10.37 -0.70 17.02
CA GLY A 57 9.00 -0.22 16.77
C GLY A 57 8.65 0.06 15.31
N VAL A 58 9.55 -0.25 14.37
CA VAL A 58 9.27 -0.18 12.92
C VAL A 58 9.07 -1.59 12.38
N ALA A 59 7.89 -1.83 11.81
CA ALA A 59 7.58 -3.04 11.06
C ALA A 59 7.87 -2.82 9.57
N ALA A 60 8.61 -3.73 8.95
CA ALA A 60 8.91 -3.70 7.52
C ALA A 60 8.71 -5.07 6.87
N LYS A 61 8.20 -5.05 5.65
CA LYS A 61 8.06 -6.21 4.76
C LYS A 61 8.68 -5.86 3.40
N GLU A 62 9.61 -6.68 2.94
CA GLU A 62 10.17 -6.61 1.59
C GLU A 62 9.83 -7.89 0.85
N THR A 63 9.15 -7.78 -0.30
CA THR A 63 8.98 -8.88 -1.25
C THR A 63 9.86 -8.60 -2.45
N SER A 64 10.67 -9.57 -2.86
CA SER A 64 11.58 -9.43 -3.99
C SER A 64 11.40 -10.55 -5.01
N VAL A 65 11.44 -10.18 -6.29
CA VAL A 65 11.33 -11.08 -7.44
C VAL A 65 12.61 -10.97 -8.25
N GLY A 66 13.20 -12.09 -8.68
CA GLY A 66 14.35 -12.11 -9.58
C GLY A 66 15.63 -11.50 -8.97
N LYS A 67 15.88 -11.76 -7.67
CA LYS A 67 17.05 -11.26 -6.94
C LYS A 67 18.35 -11.62 -7.69
N GLY A 68 19.13 -10.61 -8.08
CA GLY A 68 20.40 -10.78 -8.80
C GLY A 68 20.28 -10.81 -10.34
N ILE A 69 19.08 -10.58 -10.88
CA ILE A 69 18.85 -10.40 -12.33
C ILE A 69 18.59 -8.90 -12.58
N ASP A 70 19.06 -8.38 -13.73
CA ASP A 70 18.93 -6.97 -14.18
C ASP A 70 17.47 -6.47 -14.33
N THR A 71 16.48 -7.33 -14.06
CA THR A 71 15.04 -7.06 -14.13
C THR A 71 14.33 -7.29 -12.78
N GLY A 72 15.08 -7.45 -11.69
CA GLY A 72 14.52 -7.69 -10.36
C GLY A 72 13.72 -6.49 -9.83
N LEU A 73 12.67 -6.78 -9.07
CA LEU A 73 11.82 -5.79 -8.42
C LEU A 73 11.77 -6.04 -6.92
N TYR A 74 11.73 -4.95 -6.15
CA TYR A 74 11.65 -4.96 -4.70
C TYR A 74 10.46 -4.12 -4.28
N PHE A 75 9.52 -4.78 -3.62
CA PHE A 75 8.35 -4.16 -3.05
C PHE A 75 8.53 -4.04 -1.54
N ARG A 76 8.54 -2.82 -1.02
CA ARG A 76 8.80 -2.52 0.40
C ARG A 76 7.60 -1.85 1.03
N GLN A 77 7.18 -2.35 2.17
CA GLN A 77 6.11 -1.78 2.99
C GLN A 77 6.63 -1.57 4.40
N LEU A 78 6.47 -0.37 4.96
CA LEU A 78 6.94 -0.06 6.31
C LEU A 78 5.90 0.73 7.09
N SER A 79 5.87 0.51 8.40
CA SER A 79 5.05 1.27 9.34
C SER A 79 5.79 1.52 10.65
N ASP A 80 5.73 2.75 11.14
CA ASP A 80 6.20 3.18 12.46
C ASP A 80 5.09 3.11 13.53
N GLY A 81 3.98 2.41 13.23
CA GLY A 81 2.78 2.40 14.06
C GLY A 81 1.81 3.55 13.79
N LYS A 82 2.27 4.63 13.16
CA LYS A 82 1.48 5.85 12.93
C LYS A 82 1.27 6.18 11.47
N HIS A 83 2.23 5.83 10.64
CA HIS A 83 2.30 6.14 9.24
C HIS A 83 2.66 4.88 8.48
N PHE A 84 2.24 4.82 7.23
CA PHE A 84 2.55 3.73 6.33
C PHE A 84 3.29 4.28 5.12
N ILE A 85 4.29 3.56 4.63
CA ILE A 85 4.94 3.87 3.38
C ILE A 85 5.11 2.60 2.57
N GLN A 86 4.78 2.71 1.28
CA GLN A 86 4.98 1.66 0.30
C GLN A 86 5.92 2.17 -0.78
N LEU A 87 6.90 1.37 -1.17
CA LEU A 87 7.91 1.74 -2.17
C LEU A 87 8.18 0.58 -3.14
N ILE A 88 8.42 0.91 -4.40
CA ILE A 88 8.83 -0.01 -5.45
C ILE A 88 10.22 0.41 -5.94
N TYR A 89 11.19 -0.48 -5.80
CA TYR A 89 12.54 -0.30 -6.31
C TYR A 89 12.84 -1.31 -7.41
N THR A 90 13.73 -0.95 -8.33
CA THR A 90 14.41 -1.93 -9.19
C THR A 90 15.64 -2.52 -8.49
N ASP A 91 16.14 -3.61 -9.03
CA ASP A 91 17.48 -4.19 -8.79
C ASP A 91 18.63 -3.18 -8.67
N ARG A 92 18.62 -2.14 -9.52
CA ARG A 92 19.60 -1.04 -9.48
C ARG A 92 19.36 -0.03 -8.35
N LYS A 93 18.53 -0.38 -7.35
CA LYS A 93 18.13 0.48 -6.23
C LYS A 93 17.50 1.80 -6.67
N GLN A 94 16.89 1.83 -7.86
CA GLN A 94 16.20 3.00 -8.35
C GLN A 94 14.75 2.99 -7.85
N LEU A 95 14.36 4.02 -7.10
CA LEU A 95 12.98 4.21 -6.67
C LEU A 95 12.09 4.50 -7.89
N LYS A 96 11.14 3.62 -8.17
CA LYS A 96 10.20 3.71 -9.29
C LYS A 96 8.89 4.34 -8.89
N ASP A 97 8.34 3.92 -7.76
CA ASP A 97 7.08 4.42 -7.23
C ASP A 97 7.08 4.38 -5.71
N CYS A 98 6.29 5.25 -5.11
CA CYS A 98 6.12 5.28 -3.67
C CYS A 98 4.82 5.98 -3.24
N GLU A 99 4.28 5.55 -2.11
CA GLU A 99 3.02 6.02 -1.57
C GLU A 99 3.09 6.15 -0.04
N PHE A 100 2.39 7.16 0.49
CA PHE A 100 2.26 7.39 1.93
C PHE A 100 0.83 7.21 2.38
N GLY A 101 0.63 6.29 3.31
CA GLY A 101 -0.63 6.09 4.01
C GLY A 101 -0.63 6.76 5.38
N HIS A 102 -1.79 7.27 5.79
CA HIS A 102 -2.03 7.72 7.16
C HIS A 102 -2.65 6.62 8.02
N ARG A 103 -2.64 6.81 9.36
CA ARG A 103 -2.84 5.74 10.35
C ARG A 103 -4.11 4.90 10.18
N ARG A 104 -5.23 5.52 9.81
CA ARG A 104 -6.54 4.86 9.85
C ARG A 104 -6.76 3.90 8.69
N ASP A 105 -6.30 4.25 7.51
CA ASP A 105 -6.79 3.59 6.29
C ASP A 105 -5.81 2.55 5.76
N GLN A 106 -4.51 2.74 5.98
CA GLN A 106 -3.46 1.87 5.43
C GLN A 106 -2.51 1.30 6.50
N ALA A 107 -2.15 2.08 7.53
CA ALA A 107 -1.17 1.63 8.52
C ALA A 107 -1.73 0.55 9.47
N LEU A 108 -2.98 0.70 9.93
CA LEU A 108 -3.59 -0.26 10.85
C LEU A 108 -3.81 -1.64 10.19
N PRO A 109 -4.42 -1.74 8.98
CA PRO A 109 -4.55 -3.03 8.28
C PRO A 109 -3.21 -3.72 8.02
N PHE A 110 -2.17 -2.95 7.64
CA PHE A 110 -0.83 -3.49 7.47
C PHE A 110 -0.28 -4.10 8.77
N LEU A 111 -0.39 -3.39 9.89
CA LEU A 111 0.12 -3.87 11.19
C LEU A 111 -0.65 -5.10 11.69
N GLU A 112 -1.96 -5.15 11.46
CA GLU A 112 -2.78 -6.32 11.78
C GLU A 112 -2.39 -7.53 10.94
N SER A 113 -2.24 -7.34 9.62
CA SER A 113 -1.74 -8.38 8.72
C SER A 113 -0.34 -8.83 9.11
N PHE A 114 0.56 -7.91 9.46
CA PHE A 114 1.92 -8.21 9.88
C PHE A 114 1.95 -9.06 11.16
N LYS A 115 1.11 -8.71 12.16
CA LYS A 115 0.96 -9.49 13.40
C LYS A 115 0.37 -10.87 13.14
N SER A 116 -0.61 -10.97 12.25
CA SER A 116 -1.22 -12.25 11.86
C SER A 116 -0.20 -13.16 11.18
N ASP A 117 0.56 -12.61 10.22
CA ASP A 117 1.66 -13.31 9.55
C ASP A 117 2.68 -13.82 10.57
N LEU A 118 3.09 -12.98 11.54
CA LEU A 118 4.05 -13.37 12.57
C LEU A 118 3.58 -14.60 13.36
N LYS A 119 2.32 -14.61 13.81
CA LYS A 119 1.72 -15.75 14.53
C LYS A 119 1.75 -17.02 13.70
N MET A 120 1.51 -16.91 12.39
CA MET A 120 1.58 -18.04 11.47
C MET A 120 3.01 -18.52 11.24
N LEU A 121 3.99 -17.62 11.15
CA LEU A 121 5.41 -17.97 11.00
C LEU A 121 5.92 -18.70 12.24
N THR A 122 5.54 -18.27 13.45
CA THR A 122 5.90 -18.99 14.69
C THR A 122 5.29 -20.39 14.77
N ALA A 123 4.21 -20.66 14.03
CA ALA A 123 3.60 -21.99 13.94
C ALA A 123 4.21 -22.87 12.83
N THR A 124 5.03 -22.31 11.93
CA THR A 124 5.53 -22.99 10.73
C THR A 124 7.02 -23.35 10.87
N SER A 125 7.38 -24.62 10.71
CA SER A 125 8.75 -25.14 10.94
C SER A 125 9.81 -24.76 9.90
N ASN A 126 9.40 -24.23 8.74
CA ASN A 126 10.30 -24.00 7.59
C ASN A 126 10.79 -22.55 7.47
N VAL A 127 10.58 -21.73 8.50
CA VAL A 127 10.92 -20.30 8.46
C VAL A 127 12.04 -20.02 9.46
N THR A 128 13.12 -19.42 8.98
CA THR A 128 14.17 -18.87 9.85
C THR A 128 13.68 -17.55 10.45
N ILE A 129 13.57 -17.52 11.78
CA ILE A 129 13.33 -16.32 12.57
C ILE A 129 14.58 -16.08 13.40
N GLU A 130 15.21 -14.93 13.21
CA GLU A 130 16.38 -14.51 13.97
C GLU A 130 16.01 -13.35 14.89
N SER A 131 16.23 -13.54 16.20
CA SER A 131 16.07 -12.47 17.18
C SER A 131 17.22 -11.45 17.05
N LEU A 132 16.81 -10.18 17.02
CA LEU A 132 17.64 -8.99 17.01
C LEU A 132 17.65 -8.28 18.38
N ASP A 133 17.14 -8.91 19.44
CA ASP A 133 17.14 -8.33 20.78
C ASP A 133 18.58 -8.01 21.23
N ASN A 134 18.80 -6.76 21.63
CA ASN A 134 20.12 -6.21 21.98
C ASN A 134 21.19 -6.29 20.85
N LYS A 135 20.81 -6.61 19.61
CA LYS A 135 21.68 -6.61 18.44
C LYS A 135 21.41 -5.40 17.56
N THR A 136 22.41 -5.01 16.76
CA THR A 136 22.24 -4.00 15.73
C THR A 136 21.65 -4.63 14.47
N LEU A 137 20.78 -3.89 13.79
CA LEU A 137 20.25 -4.28 12.49
C LEU A 137 21.40 -4.54 11.47
N PRO A 138 21.39 -5.72 10.79
CA PRO A 138 22.35 -6.05 9.74
C PRO A 138 22.44 -4.98 8.65
N THR A 139 23.62 -4.84 8.03
CA THR A 139 23.90 -3.73 7.09
C THR A 139 23.01 -3.76 5.86
N GLU A 140 22.61 -4.95 5.42
CA GLU A 140 21.68 -5.24 4.34
C GLU A 140 20.27 -4.70 4.59
N TYR A 141 19.85 -4.48 5.85
CA TYR A 141 18.51 -4.03 6.21
C TYR A 141 18.45 -2.57 6.65
N ARG A 142 19.59 -1.86 6.70
CA ARG A 142 19.68 -0.44 7.09
C ARG A 142 18.85 0.51 6.21
N TRP A 143 18.38 0.05 5.06
CA TRP A 143 17.46 0.80 4.21
C TRP A 143 16.12 1.11 4.89
N MET A 144 15.74 0.40 5.96
CA MET A 144 14.45 0.58 6.65
C MET A 144 14.33 1.86 7.50
N ASN A 145 15.13 2.90 7.21
CA ASN A 145 15.00 4.20 7.85
C ASN A 145 13.79 4.95 7.29
N TYR A 146 12.69 4.91 8.04
CA TYR A 146 11.42 5.52 7.65
C TYR A 146 11.55 6.98 7.21
N THR A 147 12.26 7.81 7.99
CA THR A 147 12.42 9.24 7.72
C THR A 147 13.14 9.49 6.39
N LEU A 148 14.18 8.70 6.10
CA LEU A 148 14.93 8.81 4.85
C LEU A 148 14.07 8.39 3.66
N LEU A 149 13.40 7.25 3.74
CA LEU A 149 12.51 6.76 2.69
C LEU A 149 11.38 7.76 2.39
N ARG A 150 10.87 8.42 3.44
CA ARG A 150 9.90 9.49 3.30
C ARG A 150 10.45 10.69 2.54
N GLN A 151 11.66 11.12 2.83
CA GLN A 151 12.29 12.23 2.11
C GLN A 151 12.56 11.87 0.65
N GLU A 152 13.05 10.65 0.37
CA GLU A 152 13.27 10.16 -1.00
C GLU A 152 11.98 10.17 -1.82
N CYS A 153 10.90 9.63 -1.25
CA CYS A 153 9.63 9.58 -1.93
C CYS A 153 9.06 10.99 -2.18
N HIS A 154 9.14 11.89 -1.19
CA HIS A 154 8.71 13.28 -1.37
C HIS A 154 9.51 14.01 -2.46
N LYS A 155 10.82 13.78 -2.53
CA LYS A 155 11.68 14.31 -3.58
C LYS A 155 11.26 13.79 -4.96
N LYS A 156 10.98 12.50 -5.09
CA LYS A 156 10.51 11.90 -6.36
C LYS A 156 9.16 12.43 -6.80
N HIS A 157 8.21 12.52 -5.89
CA HIS A 157 6.92 13.16 -6.12
C HIS A 157 7.06 14.62 -6.59
N THR A 158 7.97 15.37 -5.98
CA THR A 158 8.26 16.76 -6.37
C THR A 158 8.91 16.87 -7.75
N GLU A 159 9.90 16.02 -8.05
CA GLU A 159 10.55 15.93 -9.36
C GLU A 159 9.52 15.63 -10.45
N LEU A 160 8.68 14.61 -10.23
CA LEU A 160 7.63 14.20 -11.16
C LEU A 160 6.61 15.33 -11.40
N LYS A 161 6.18 16.01 -10.34
CA LYS A 161 5.28 17.17 -10.45
C LYS A 161 5.89 18.32 -11.25
N LYS A 162 7.20 18.58 -11.09
CA LYS A 162 7.90 19.61 -11.86
C LYS A 162 8.03 19.24 -13.34
N MET A 163 8.38 17.99 -13.64
CA MET A 163 8.45 17.48 -15.01
C MET A 163 7.10 17.62 -15.72
N LEU A 164 6.02 17.30 -15.02
CA LEU A 164 4.67 17.38 -15.59
C LEU A 164 4.19 18.82 -15.79
N LYS A 165 4.49 19.73 -14.86
CA LYS A 165 4.17 21.17 -15.05
C LYS A 165 4.91 21.77 -16.23
N GLY A 166 6.21 21.49 -16.36
CA GLY A 166 6.98 21.93 -17.54
C GLY A 166 6.45 21.35 -18.85
N GLN A 167 5.90 20.14 -18.80
CA GLN A 167 5.25 19.52 -19.94
C GLN A 167 3.84 20.06 -20.20
N GLU A 168 3.11 20.50 -19.18
CA GLU A 168 1.79 21.12 -19.30
C GLU A 168 1.89 22.52 -19.93
N ASP A 169 2.93 23.30 -19.60
CA ASP A 169 3.23 24.60 -20.23
C ASP A 169 3.65 24.46 -21.70
N THR A 170 4.29 23.35 -22.08
CA THR A 170 4.58 23.05 -23.50
C THR A 170 3.37 22.46 -24.22
N PHE A 171 2.52 21.70 -23.54
CA PHE A 171 1.32 21.04 -24.08
C PHE A 171 0.10 21.96 -24.19
N SER A 172 0.04 23.03 -23.41
CA SER A 172 -0.99 24.07 -23.54
C SER A 172 -0.92 24.76 -24.91
N ASN A 173 0.28 24.82 -25.51
CA ASN A 173 0.53 25.31 -26.88
C ASN A 173 0.34 24.23 -27.98
N VAL A 174 -0.02 23.00 -27.63
CA VAL A 174 -0.15 21.87 -28.57
C VAL A 174 -1.62 21.65 -28.96
N THR A 175 -1.88 21.47 -30.26
CA THR A 175 -3.24 21.24 -30.79
C THR A 175 -3.85 19.95 -30.23
N TYR A 176 -5.19 19.90 -30.13
CA TYR A 176 -5.95 18.74 -29.62
C TYR A 176 -5.64 17.39 -30.32
N ARG A 177 -5.15 17.42 -31.57
CA ARG A 177 -4.68 16.22 -32.28
C ARG A 177 -3.38 15.67 -31.69
N SER A 178 -2.37 16.53 -31.54
CA SER A 178 -1.08 16.12 -30.98
C SER A 178 -1.16 15.79 -29.47
N LYS A 179 -2.18 16.33 -28.75
CA LYS A 179 -2.51 15.88 -27.40
C LYS A 179 -2.87 14.39 -27.31
N ARG A 180 -3.66 13.90 -28.28
CA ARG A 180 -4.03 12.47 -28.37
C ARG A 180 -2.83 11.58 -28.68
N ASP A 181 -1.95 12.05 -29.56
CA ASP A 181 -0.75 11.30 -29.96
C ASP A 181 0.25 11.11 -28.80
N ILE A 182 0.31 12.05 -27.85
CA ILE A 182 1.15 11.91 -26.65
C ILE A 182 0.51 10.96 -25.62
N THR A 183 -0.82 11.01 -25.44
CA THR A 183 -1.52 10.03 -24.59
C THR A 183 -1.46 8.61 -25.15
N ASP A 184 -1.31 8.47 -26.46
CA ASP A 184 -1.08 7.20 -27.17
C ASP A 184 0.20 6.49 -26.71
N ILE A 185 1.26 7.24 -26.41
CA ILE A 185 2.55 6.69 -25.95
C ILE A 185 2.39 5.92 -24.63
N PHE A 186 1.48 6.38 -23.77
CA PHE A 186 1.20 5.76 -22.47
C PHE A 186 0.07 4.72 -22.53
N ARG A 187 -0.32 4.28 -23.74
CA ARG A 187 -1.33 3.25 -23.95
C ARG A 187 -0.67 1.93 -24.35
N VAL A 188 -1.20 0.82 -23.84
CA VAL A 188 -0.71 -0.53 -24.17
C VAL A 188 -0.81 -0.75 -25.69
N PRO A 189 0.29 -1.10 -26.38
CA PRO A 189 0.27 -1.35 -27.81
C PRO A 189 -0.79 -2.40 -28.19
N GLY A 190 -1.47 -2.20 -29.32
CA GLY A 190 -2.53 -3.12 -29.76
C GLY A 190 -3.86 -2.99 -28.98
N THR A 191 -3.99 -1.99 -28.11
CA THR A 191 -5.23 -1.66 -27.36
C THR A 191 -5.67 -0.21 -27.63
N LYS A 192 -6.96 0.08 -27.43
CA LYS A 192 -7.54 1.43 -27.58
C LYS A 192 -8.02 2.03 -26.27
N TRP A 193 -8.14 1.23 -25.22
CA TRP A 193 -8.72 1.59 -23.93
C TRP A 193 -7.77 1.35 -22.75
N CYS A 194 -6.66 0.63 -22.92
CA CYS A 194 -5.74 0.34 -21.81
C CYS A 194 -4.63 1.40 -21.67
N GLY A 195 -4.90 2.52 -21.01
CA GLY A 195 -3.92 3.58 -20.78
C GLY A 195 -4.53 4.86 -20.21
N LYS A 196 -3.81 5.98 -20.31
CA LYS A 196 -4.36 7.29 -19.91
C LYS A 196 -5.42 7.75 -20.93
N GLY A 197 -6.69 7.50 -20.62
CA GLY A 197 -7.82 7.77 -21.52
C GLY A 197 -7.95 6.72 -22.63
N TYR A 198 -8.76 7.00 -23.65
CA TYR A 198 -9.01 6.08 -24.77
C TYR A 198 -8.88 6.77 -26.13
N SER A 199 -8.40 6.03 -27.14
CA SER A 199 -8.32 6.50 -28.53
C SER A 199 -9.43 5.95 -29.43
N ALA A 200 -10.33 5.14 -28.86
CA ALA A 200 -11.49 4.64 -29.56
C ALA A 200 -12.46 5.79 -29.90
N ASP A 201 -12.76 5.95 -31.18
CA ASP A 201 -13.80 6.85 -31.71
C ASP A 201 -15.22 6.34 -31.45
N LYS A 202 -15.37 5.03 -31.22
CA LYS A 202 -16.65 4.38 -30.91
C LYS A 202 -16.47 3.35 -29.82
N TYR A 203 -17.49 3.22 -28.96
CA TYR A 203 -17.52 2.24 -27.87
C TYR A 203 -17.17 0.82 -28.34
N THR A 204 -17.72 0.38 -29.48
CA THR A 204 -17.53 -0.96 -30.03
C THR A 204 -16.13 -1.22 -30.58
N ARG A 205 -15.32 -0.18 -30.77
CA ARG A 205 -14.00 -0.33 -31.40
C ARG A 205 -12.96 -0.73 -30.36
N LEU A 206 -12.47 -1.95 -30.53
CA LEU A 206 -11.38 -2.52 -29.75
C LEU A 206 -10.12 -2.63 -30.63
N GLY A 207 -8.96 -2.71 -30.01
CA GLY A 207 -7.68 -3.00 -30.64
C GLY A 207 -7.48 -4.49 -30.91
N GLY A 208 -6.30 -4.86 -31.41
CA GLY A 208 -5.93 -6.24 -31.71
C GLY A 208 -6.02 -7.18 -30.49
N PHE A 209 -5.69 -6.68 -29.29
CA PHE A 209 -5.88 -7.43 -28.04
C PHE A 209 -7.29 -7.24 -27.48
N SER A 210 -8.30 -7.57 -28.28
CA SER A 210 -9.71 -7.25 -28.04
C SER A 210 -10.27 -7.75 -26.69
N ARG A 211 -9.77 -8.87 -26.14
CA ARG A 211 -10.18 -9.37 -24.82
C ARG A 211 -9.67 -8.47 -23.69
N THR A 212 -8.38 -8.17 -23.68
CA THR A 212 -7.74 -7.27 -22.71
C THR A 212 -8.32 -5.86 -22.83
N ASP A 213 -8.46 -5.37 -24.06
CA ASP A 213 -8.95 -4.03 -24.36
C ASP A 213 -10.41 -3.82 -23.93
N ARG A 214 -11.24 -4.88 -23.99
CA ARG A 214 -12.60 -4.87 -23.45
C ARG A 214 -12.62 -4.71 -21.93
N CYS A 215 -11.65 -5.30 -21.23
CA CYS A 215 -11.53 -5.19 -19.77
C CYS A 215 -11.20 -3.74 -19.39
N CYS A 216 -10.21 -3.14 -20.05
CA CYS A 216 -9.84 -1.74 -19.83
C CYS A 216 -10.99 -0.77 -20.17
N ARG A 217 -11.72 -1.01 -21.28
CA ARG A 217 -12.90 -0.22 -21.61
C ARG A 217 -13.95 -0.24 -20.50
N LYS A 218 -14.21 -1.43 -19.95
CA LYS A 218 -15.20 -1.57 -18.87
C LYS A 218 -14.71 -0.87 -17.60
N HIS A 219 -13.45 -1.09 -17.23
CA HIS A 219 -12.80 -0.46 -16.09
C HIS A 219 -12.94 1.07 -16.13
N ASP A 220 -12.56 1.69 -17.25
CA ASP A 220 -12.54 3.16 -17.39
C ASP A 220 -13.94 3.79 -17.44
N LEU A 221 -14.95 3.07 -17.95
CA LEU A 221 -16.29 3.64 -18.16
C LEU A 221 -17.28 3.34 -17.04
N PHE A 222 -17.03 2.31 -16.22
CA PHE A 222 -18.01 1.84 -15.24
C PHE A 222 -17.80 2.41 -13.83
N CYS A 223 -16.59 2.81 -13.48
CA CYS A 223 -16.33 3.31 -12.14
C CYS A 223 -16.74 4.77 -11.96
N HIS A 224 -17.68 5.03 -11.05
CA HIS A 224 -18.15 6.38 -10.75
C HIS A 224 -17.16 7.17 -9.89
N PHE A 225 -16.33 6.48 -9.11
CA PHE A 225 -15.36 7.07 -8.19
C PHE A 225 -13.94 6.80 -8.69
N TRP A 226 -13.32 7.85 -9.23
CA TRP A 226 -11.98 7.77 -9.80
C TRP A 226 -11.20 9.06 -9.59
N ILE A 227 -9.87 8.94 -9.47
CA ILE A 227 -8.92 10.04 -9.33
C ILE A 227 -7.89 9.94 -10.47
N GLY A 228 -7.93 10.86 -11.42
CA GLY A 228 -7.00 10.86 -12.55
C GLY A 228 -5.56 11.04 -12.09
N GLY A 229 -4.60 10.58 -12.90
CA GLY A 229 -3.18 10.76 -12.60
C GLY A 229 -2.82 12.22 -12.35
N PHE A 230 -2.14 12.51 -11.23
CA PHE A 230 -1.77 13.85 -10.75
C PHE A 230 -2.94 14.79 -10.44
N GLN A 231 -4.12 14.25 -10.16
CA GLN A 231 -5.28 15.03 -9.75
C GLN A 231 -5.56 14.88 -8.25
N THR A 232 -6.14 15.92 -7.66
CA THR A 232 -6.78 15.84 -6.34
C THR A 232 -8.28 15.65 -6.53
N LYS A 233 -8.85 14.60 -5.94
CA LYS A 233 -10.30 14.45 -5.75
C LYS A 233 -10.55 13.80 -4.40
N TYR A 234 -11.73 14.07 -3.81
CA TYR A 234 -12.12 13.48 -2.52
C TYR A 234 -11.11 13.69 -1.37
N GLY A 235 -10.33 14.78 -1.42
CA GLY A 235 -9.28 15.06 -0.43
C GLY A 235 -7.98 14.27 -0.61
N LEU A 236 -7.89 13.44 -1.65
CA LEU A 236 -6.76 12.55 -1.94
C LEU A 236 -6.05 13.01 -3.22
N PHE A 237 -4.71 13.01 -3.22
CA PHE A 237 -3.91 13.32 -4.41
C PHE A 237 -3.32 12.04 -5.00
N ASN A 238 -3.60 11.79 -6.28
CA ASN A 238 -3.04 10.66 -7.01
C ASN A 238 -1.63 11.01 -7.53
N TRP A 239 -0.58 10.47 -6.90
CA TRP A 239 0.81 10.69 -7.34
C TRP A 239 1.22 9.90 -8.59
N ARG A 240 0.32 9.09 -9.15
CA ARG A 240 0.62 8.19 -10.28
C ARG A 240 0.24 8.79 -11.61
N LEU A 241 0.80 8.21 -12.67
CA LEU A 241 0.50 8.57 -14.06
C LEU A 241 -0.88 8.08 -14.50
N ASN A 242 -1.32 6.93 -13.98
CA ASN A 242 -2.58 6.29 -14.28
C ASN A 242 -3.69 6.70 -13.32
N THR A 243 -4.93 6.51 -13.75
CA THR A 243 -6.13 6.78 -12.95
C THR A 243 -6.26 5.74 -11.83
N LEU A 244 -6.53 6.21 -10.60
CA LEU A 244 -6.96 5.37 -9.48
C LEU A 244 -8.47 5.22 -9.54
N MET A 245 -8.98 4.02 -9.32
CA MET A 245 -10.40 3.72 -9.23
C MET A 245 -10.75 3.27 -7.81
N HIS A 246 -12.04 3.28 -7.47
CA HIS A 246 -12.51 2.71 -6.22
C HIS A 246 -12.32 1.18 -6.21
N CYS A 247 -11.88 0.60 -5.09
CA CYS A 247 -11.51 -0.82 -4.95
C CYS A 247 -12.55 -1.79 -5.53
N ASN A 248 -13.85 -1.61 -5.21
CA ASN A 248 -14.93 -2.44 -5.77
C ASN A 248 -14.98 -2.47 -7.31
N CYS A 249 -14.60 -1.37 -7.97
CA CYS A 249 -14.55 -1.31 -9.43
C CYS A 249 -13.40 -2.17 -9.98
N ASP A 250 -12.24 -2.12 -9.33
CA ASP A 250 -11.05 -2.87 -9.71
C ASP A 250 -11.24 -4.37 -9.48
N GLU A 251 -11.74 -4.77 -8.30
CA GLU A 251 -12.00 -6.17 -7.95
C GLU A 251 -12.97 -6.84 -8.95
N SER A 252 -14.08 -6.17 -9.27
CA SER A 252 -15.06 -6.67 -10.25
C SER A 252 -14.55 -6.79 -11.69
N THR A 253 -13.43 -6.13 -11.99
CA THR A 253 -12.76 -6.14 -13.30
C THR A 253 -11.67 -7.22 -13.32
N LEU A 254 -10.92 -7.40 -12.23
CA LEU A 254 -9.86 -8.39 -12.10
C LEU A 254 -10.35 -9.83 -12.33
N ASP A 255 -11.56 -10.16 -11.87
CA ASP A 255 -12.18 -11.47 -12.07
C ASP A 255 -12.46 -11.82 -13.55
N LYS A 256 -12.40 -10.84 -14.45
CA LYS A 256 -12.76 -11.01 -15.86
C LYS A 256 -11.56 -11.13 -16.80
N PHE A 257 -10.33 -11.06 -16.29
CA PHE A 257 -9.13 -11.27 -17.09
C PHE A 257 -8.94 -12.78 -17.38
N PRO A 258 -8.81 -13.20 -18.66
CA PRO A 258 -8.56 -14.59 -19.00
C PRO A 258 -7.19 -15.05 -18.47
N LEU A 259 -7.15 -16.23 -17.86
CA LEU A 259 -6.01 -16.87 -17.15
C LEU A 259 -4.74 -17.15 -18.00
N GLY A 260 -4.57 -16.54 -19.17
CA GLY A 260 -3.54 -16.88 -20.15
C GLY A 260 -2.45 -15.83 -20.41
N TYR A 261 -2.48 -14.67 -19.77
CA TYR A 261 -1.42 -13.66 -19.89
C TYR A 261 -1.09 -13.10 -18.52
N ASN A 262 0.15 -13.33 -18.05
CA ASN A 262 0.80 -12.72 -16.89
C ASN A 262 -0.16 -12.07 -15.87
N LYS A 263 -0.99 -12.89 -15.22
CA LYS A 263 -1.85 -12.47 -14.10
C LYS A 263 -1.00 -11.67 -13.09
N VAL A 264 0.25 -12.12 -12.88
CA VAL A 264 1.26 -11.50 -12.00
C VAL A 264 1.59 -10.06 -12.39
N ARG A 265 1.91 -9.77 -13.66
CA ARG A 265 2.40 -8.44 -14.08
C ARG A 265 1.29 -7.37 -14.13
N TYR A 266 0.03 -7.76 -14.26
CA TYR A 266 -1.12 -6.84 -14.19
C TYR A 266 -1.67 -6.71 -12.76
N LEU A 267 -1.63 -7.79 -11.96
CA LEU A 267 -2.03 -7.77 -10.55
C LEU A 267 -1.10 -6.91 -9.68
N GLU A 268 0.20 -6.86 -9.95
CA GLU A 268 1.13 -5.97 -9.22
C GLU A 268 0.88 -4.47 -9.53
N ILE A 269 0.45 -4.16 -10.75
CA ILE A 269 0.17 -2.78 -11.19
C ILE A 269 -1.20 -2.31 -10.68
N THR A 270 -2.20 -3.20 -10.60
CA THR A 270 -3.58 -2.86 -10.20
C THR A 270 -3.79 -2.90 -8.69
N ARG A 271 -3.18 -3.83 -7.94
CA ARG A 271 -3.28 -3.81 -6.47
C ARG A 271 -2.70 -2.57 -5.83
N SER A 272 -1.78 -1.91 -6.52
CA SER A 272 -1.24 -0.67 -6.02
C SER A 272 -2.21 0.49 -6.28
N THR A 273 -3.11 0.46 -7.27
CA THR A 273 -3.93 1.63 -7.69
C THR A 273 -5.25 1.80 -6.92
N GLU A 274 -5.41 1.07 -5.83
CA GLU A 274 -6.64 0.99 -5.06
C GLU A 274 -6.71 2.12 -4.04
N VAL A 275 -7.86 2.80 -3.96
CA VAL A 275 -8.16 3.69 -2.84
C VAL A 275 -9.60 3.46 -2.39
N ASN A 276 -9.78 3.22 -1.08
CA ASN A 276 -11.11 3.25 -0.45
C ASN A 276 -11.52 4.72 -0.31
N ILE A 277 -12.51 5.13 -1.09
CA ILE A 277 -13.07 6.49 -1.12
C ILE A 277 -14.47 6.46 -0.53
#